data_AF-A0A923Y2I8-F1
#
_entry.id   AF-A0A923Y2I8-F1
#
_cell.length_a   1.000
_cell.length_b   1.000
_cell.length_c   1.000
_cell.angle_alpha   90.00
_cell.angle_beta   90.00
_cell.angle_gamma   90.00
#
_symmetry.space_group_name_H-M   'P 1'
#
loop_
_entity.id
_entity.type
_entity.pdbx_description
1 polymer ?
#
loop_
_entity_poly.entity_id
_entity_poly.type
_entity_poly.pdbx_seq_one_letter_code
_entity_poly.pdbx_strand_id
1 'polypeptide(L)'
;MKVALVGIGKIALDQHVPAIAASKDWDLAATVSRKGSVEGVAAFTDFAAFLTARPDVTVVSLCMPPVPRYAYAEAALLAGRHVMLEKPPGATLS
;
A
#
# COMPACT_ATOMS: atom_id res chain seq x y z
N MET A 1 -11.28 7.55 -5.10
CA MET A 1 -9.83 7.71 -5.36
C MET A 1 -9.19 6.33 -5.34
N LYS A 2 -8.20 6.10 -6.20
CA LYS A 2 -7.51 4.80 -6.27
C LYS A 2 -6.42 4.69 -5.21
N VAL A 3 -6.43 3.58 -4.48
CA VAL A 3 -5.44 3.28 -3.44
C VAL A 3 -4.79 1.92 -3.70
N ALA A 4 -3.50 1.82 -3.39
CA ALA A 4 -2.79 0.55 -3.29
C ALA A 4 -2.51 0.16 -1.84
N LEU A 5 -2.70 -1.12 -1.50
CA LEU A 5 -2.28 -1.69 -0.23
C LEU A 5 -0.94 -2.41 -0.37
N VAL A 6 0.05 -2.01 0.43
CA VAL A 6 1.40 -2.59 0.43
C VAL A 6 1.63 -3.39 1.70
N GLY A 7 1.87 -4.69 1.56
CA GLY A 7 1.94 -5.65 2.65
C GLY A 7 0.56 -6.26 2.96
N ILE A 8 0.29 -7.44 2.39
CA ILE A 8 -0.99 -8.14 2.55
C ILE A 8 -0.88 -9.19 3.66
N GLY A 9 -0.74 -8.72 4.90
CA GLY A 9 -0.77 -9.54 6.11
C GLY A 9 -2.17 -9.61 6.75
N LYS A 10 -2.27 -10.25 7.92
CA LYS A 10 -3.54 -10.43 8.65
C LYS A 10 -4.29 -9.11 8.89
N ILE A 11 -3.60 -8.06 9.35
CA ILE A 11 -4.23 -6.75 9.60
C ILE A 11 -4.74 -6.10 8.31
N ALA A 12 -4.01 -6.23 7.19
CA ALA A 12 -4.47 -5.70 5.91
C ALA A 12 -5.79 -6.35 5.48
N LEU A 13 -5.90 -7.67 5.62
CA LEU A 13 -7.11 -8.42 5.27
C LEU A 13 -8.26 -8.20 6.25
N ASP A 14 -7.97 -8.22 7.56
CA ASP A 14 -9.01 -8.17 8.59
C ASP A 14 -9.52 -6.74 8.83
N GLN A 15 -8.76 -5.70 8.49
CA GLN A 15 -9.07 -4.30 8.82
C GLN A 15 -9.05 -3.36 7.61
N HIS A 16 -7.96 -3.31 6.84
CA HIS A 16 -7.84 -2.32 5.76
C HIS A 16 -8.75 -2.62 4.57
N VAL A 17 -8.78 -3.87 4.11
CA VAL A 17 -9.61 -4.27 2.96
C VAL A 17 -11.10 -4.03 3.24
N PRO A 18 -11.68 -4.45 4.38
CA PRO A 18 -13.07 -4.14 4.72
C PRO A 18 -13.33 -2.64 4.85
N ALA A 19 -12.42 -1.88 5.47
CA ALA A 19 -12.60 -0.44 5.64
C ALA A 19 -12.59 0.31 4.30
N ILE A 20 -11.71 -0.07 3.37
CA ILE A 20 -11.68 0.49 2.02
C ILE A 20 -12.95 0.11 1.25
N ALA A 21 -13.36 -1.17 1.30
CA ALA A 21 -14.55 -1.66 0.61
C ALA A 21 -15.86 -1.02 1.11
N ALA A 22 -15.92 -0.64 2.40
CA ALA A 22 -17.08 0.02 2.98
C ALA A 22 -17.21 1.51 2.60
N SER A 23 -16.18 2.10 1.99
CA SER A 23 -16.19 3.51 1.59
C SER A 23 -16.40 3.67 0.10
N LYS A 24 -17.41 4.47 -0.28
CA LYS A 24 -17.65 4.88 -1.68
C LYS A 24 -16.55 5.78 -2.26
N ASP A 25 -15.71 6.36 -1.40
CA ASP A 25 -14.70 7.33 -1.81
C ASP A 25 -13.40 6.64 -2.25
N TRP A 26 -13.26 5.34 -2.02
CA TRP A 26 -12.03 4.58 -2.27
C TRP A 26 -12.24 3.40 -3.22
N ASP A 27 -11.24 3.15 -4.04
CA ASP A 27 -11.14 2.00 -4.94
C ASP A 27 -9.82 1.29 -4.68
N LEU A 28 -9.87 0.04 -4.18
CA LEU A 28 -8.68 -0.78 -3.96
C LEU A 28 -8.17 -1.29 -5.31
N ALA A 29 -7.32 -0.47 -5.93
CA ALA A 29 -6.96 -0.65 -7.32
C ALA A 29 -5.72 -1.55 -7.51
N ALA A 30 -4.91 -1.73 -6.48
CA ALA A 30 -3.74 -2.61 -6.52
C ALA A 30 -3.35 -3.14 -5.13
N THR A 31 -2.66 -4.27 -5.11
CA THR A 31 -1.96 -4.80 -3.94
C THR A 31 -0.49 -5.04 -4.25
N VAL A 32 0.39 -4.81 -3.28
CA VAL A 32 1.82 -5.08 -3.41
C VAL A 32 2.28 -5.94 -2.25
N SER A 33 2.63 -7.19 -2.50
CA SER A 33 3.18 -8.09 -1.48
C SER A 33 3.93 -9.25 -2.11
N ARG A 34 4.94 -9.75 -1.39
CA ARG A 34 5.62 -11.01 -1.74
C ARG A 34 4.79 -12.24 -1.35
N LYS A 35 3.88 -12.08 -0.39
CA LYS A 35 3.02 -13.14 0.14
C LYS A 35 1.62 -12.57 0.33
N GLY A 36 0.66 -13.08 -0.42
CA GLY A 36 -0.74 -12.65 -0.37
C GLY A 36 -1.12 -11.63 -1.44
N SER A 37 -2.41 -11.64 -1.78
CA SER A 37 -3.10 -10.73 -2.70
C SER A 37 -4.55 -10.62 -2.25
N VAL A 38 -5.29 -9.68 -2.81
CA VAL A 38 -6.75 -9.61 -2.67
C VAL A 38 -7.38 -10.08 -3.97
N GLU A 39 -8.33 -11.02 -3.89
CA GLU A 39 -9.01 -11.56 -5.06
C GLU A 39 -9.70 -10.45 -5.86
N GLY A 40 -9.61 -10.50 -7.19
CA GLY A 40 -10.17 -9.48 -8.07
C GLY A 40 -9.38 -8.16 -8.14
N VAL A 41 -8.30 -8.00 -7.37
CA VAL A 41 -7.45 -6.80 -7.38
C VAL A 41 -6.10 -7.12 -8.01
N ALA A 42 -5.61 -6.22 -8.89
CA ALA A 42 -4.29 -6.35 -9.50
C ALA A 42 -3.18 -6.49 -8.43
N ALA A 43 -2.34 -7.52 -8.54
CA ALA A 43 -1.32 -7.84 -7.55
C ALA A 43 0.09 -7.69 -8.13
N PHE A 44 0.98 -7.10 -7.35
CA PHE A 44 2.40 -6.90 -7.68
C PHE A 44 3.27 -7.48 -6.57
N THR A 45 4.43 -8.01 -6.93
CA THR A 45 5.45 -8.47 -5.96
C THR A 45 6.59 -7.47 -5.80
N ASP A 46 6.76 -6.56 -6.77
CA ASP A 46 7.78 -5.51 -6.80
C ASP A 46 7.14 -4.12 -6.76
N PHE A 47 7.65 -3.26 -5.88
CA PHE A 47 7.06 -1.94 -5.63
C PHE A 47 7.39 -0.92 -6.73
N ALA A 48 8.60 -0.97 -7.29
CA ALA A 48 9.00 -0.07 -8.36
C ALA A 48 8.24 -0.38 -9.66
N ALA A 49 8.04 -1.68 -9.94
CA ALA A 49 7.20 -2.15 -11.04
C ALA A 49 5.75 -1.68 -10.87
N PHE A 50 5.19 -1.76 -9.66
CA PHE A 50 3.87 -1.20 -9.35
C PHE A 50 3.82 0.32 -9.65
N LEU A 51 4.77 1.10 -9.10
CA LEU A 51 4.78 2.56 -9.27
C LEU A 51 4.83 2.97 -10.75
N THR A 52 5.58 2.23 -11.56
CA THR A 52 5.72 2.43 -13.01
C THR A 52 4.45 2.01 -13.77
N ALA A 53 3.89 0.85 -13.45
CA ALA A 53 2.75 0.28 -14.17
C ALA A 53 1.42 0.97 -13.83
N ARG A 54 1.32 1.60 -12.66
CA ARG A 54 0.08 2.21 -12.14
C ARG A 54 0.23 3.70 -11.83
N PRO A 55 0.56 4.56 -12.83
CA PRO A 55 0.58 6.01 -12.64
C PRO A 55 -0.77 6.57 -12.16
N ASP A 56 -1.87 5.86 -12.42
CA ASP A 56 -3.23 6.22 -12.00
C ASP A 56 -3.52 6.04 -10.50
N VAL A 57 -2.71 5.28 -9.75
CA VAL A 57 -2.92 5.01 -8.32
C VAL A 57 -2.13 6.00 -7.46
N THR A 58 -2.78 7.11 -7.08
CA THR A 58 -2.13 8.25 -6.42
C THR A 58 -1.94 8.09 -4.92
N VAL A 59 -2.55 7.08 -4.28
CA VAL A 59 -2.45 6.84 -2.84
C VAL A 59 -1.88 5.46 -2.56
N VAL A 60 -0.95 5.37 -1.61
CA VAL A 60 -0.43 4.10 -1.09
C VAL A 60 -0.62 4.02 0.42
N SER A 61 -1.07 2.87 0.90
CA SER A 61 -1.18 2.56 2.33
C SER A 61 -0.19 1.43 2.68
N LEU A 62 0.78 1.73 3.53
CA LEU A 62 1.92 0.87 3.83
C LEU A 62 1.69 0.09 5.12
N CYS A 63 1.15 -1.12 5.00
CA CYS A 63 0.82 -2.06 6.08
C CYS A 63 1.93 -3.09 6.38
N MET A 64 3.09 -2.96 5.76
CA MET A 64 4.27 -3.80 6.01
C MET A 64 4.98 -3.43 7.34
N PRO A 65 5.86 -4.29 7.90
CA PRO A 65 6.63 -3.99 9.11
C PRO A 65 7.47 -2.70 9.01
N PRO A 66 7.87 -2.08 10.14
CA PRO A 66 8.44 -0.74 10.13
C PRO A 66 9.83 -0.61 9.49
N VAL A 67 10.66 -1.65 9.56
CA VAL A 67 12.04 -1.61 9.03
C VAL A 67 12.08 -1.34 7.52
N PRO A 68 11.40 -2.11 6.65
CA PRO A 68 11.41 -1.82 5.21
C PRO A 68 10.54 -0.61 4.83
N ARG A 69 9.72 -0.08 5.76
CA ARG A 69 8.70 0.93 5.41
C ARG A 69 9.30 2.25 4.96
N TYR A 70 10.44 2.67 5.53
CA TYR A 70 11.09 3.94 5.16
C TYR A 70 11.35 4.03 3.66
N ALA A 71 12.04 3.03 3.09
CA ALA A 71 12.38 3.02 1.66
C ALA A 71 11.14 3.03 0.75
N TYR A 72 10.07 2.36 1.18
CA TYR A 72 8.80 2.36 0.43
C TYR A 72 8.08 3.70 0.52
N ALA A 73 8.07 4.33 1.69
CA ALA A 73 7.48 5.65 1.89
C ALA A 73 8.22 6.71 1.07
N GLU A 74 9.55 6.70 1.11
CA GLU A 74 10.39 7.59 0.31
C GLU A 74 10.14 7.42 -1.19
N ALA A 75 10.18 6.18 -1.70
CA ALA A 75 9.92 5.90 -3.11
C ALA A 75 8.52 6.35 -3.56
N ALA A 76 7.51 6.17 -2.71
CA ALA A 76 6.15 6.63 -2.99
C ALA A 76 6.05 8.15 -3.03
N LEU A 77 6.65 8.85 -2.07
CA LEU A 77 6.66 10.31 -2.01
C LEU A 77 7.39 10.91 -3.21
N LEU A 78 8.56 10.36 -3.57
CA LEU A 78 9.32 10.76 -4.75
C LEU A 78 8.55 10.51 -6.06
N ALA A 79 7.72 9.46 -6.10
CA ALA A 79 6.80 9.20 -7.20
C ALA A 79 5.51 10.05 -7.16
N GLY A 80 5.43 11.05 -6.28
CA GLY A 80 4.30 11.97 -6.17
C GLY A 80 3.04 11.34 -5.57
N ARG A 81 3.18 10.27 -4.78
CA ARG A 81 2.03 9.57 -4.16
C ARG A 81 1.74 10.13 -2.77
N HIS A 82 0.47 10.14 -2.41
CA HIS A 82 0.06 10.31 -1.01
C HIS A 82 0.33 9.01 -0.24
N VAL A 83 0.85 9.12 0.98
CA VAL A 83 1.28 7.97 1.78
C VAL A 83 0.54 7.94 3.11
N MET A 84 -0.09 6.80 3.41
CA MET A 84 -0.58 6.43 4.74
C MET A 84 0.36 5.37 5.33
N LEU A 85 0.81 5.57 6.57
CA LEU A 85 1.73 4.66 7.26
C LEU A 85 1.01 3.93 8.39
N GLU A 86 1.09 2.60 8.42
CA GLU A 86 0.71 1.85 9.62
C GLU A 86 1.63 2.14 10.81
N LYS A 87 1.09 2.00 12.01
CA LYS A 87 1.83 2.24 13.25
C LYS A 87 2.82 1.11 13.57
N PRO A 88 3.95 1.41 14.24
CA PRO A 88 4.57 2.74 14.32
C PRO A 88 5.05 3.19 12.94
N PRO A 89 5.12 4.50 12.61
CA PRO A 89 5.31 4.98 11.24
C PRO A 89 6.67 4.58 10.61
N GLY A 90 7.72 4.44 11.42
CA GLY A 90 9.05 3.99 11.01
C GLY A 90 9.75 3.23 12.13
N ALA A 91 10.95 2.72 11.85
CA ALA A 91 11.77 2.04 12.85
C ALA A 91 12.52 3.02 13.77
N THR A 92 12.79 4.24 13.31
CA THR A 92 13.53 5.29 14.01
C THR A 92 12.83 6.64 13.88
N LEU A 93 13.26 7.62 14.69
CA LEU A 93 12.90 9.03 14.55
C LEU A 93 13.94 9.84 13.76
N SER A 94 15.09 9.23 13.50
CA SER A 94 16.30 9.82 12.89
C SER A 94 16.73 9.02 11.67
#